data_AF-A0A6H9LQM6-F1
#
_entry.id   AF-A0A6H9LQM6-F1
#
_cell.length_a   1.000
_cell.length_b   1.000
_cell.length_c   1.000
_cell.angle_alpha   90.00
_cell.angle_beta   90.00
_cell.angle_gamma   90.00
#
_symmetry.space_group_name_H-M   'P 1'
#
loop_
_entity.id
_entity.type
_entity.pdbx_description
1 polymer ?
#
loop_
_entity_poly.entity_id
_entity_poly.type
_entity_poly.pdbx_seq_one_letter_code
_entity_poly.pdbx_strand_id
1 'polypeptide(L)'
;MKADDNRHTEKTPGKFSQYGIYKKVLLITLILSVTPILIFGLYTILTLDTTGDDIVNEIENVLDSKVRETLELQAHFTASSVTKFLKQREIDLLNLAEIIPTEKHYFDFYKLHKSEIWIRTGYNETPHEAKISIPMYKEISFIDKNGWEKIRITNNSVIEKKNLKDVSKPENTTYGVENYFEETIRLKPFEIYVSHVTGFYITEHEQLGDADNIEEAVETPIYNGVVRMAMPVYNNDNVIGIVMIAIDHQHFMEFTQHILPNSSKQTVFPSYNSGNYAFMFDDRGWIITHPKYWDIPGIDENGDWVKAYSENSSEEDIKAGRIPFNLDTAGFVHPNYPIVAKAVRNKETGSKVTTNIGGIQKVMAYAPI
;
A
#
# COMPACT_ATOMS: atom_id res chain seq x y z
N MET A 1 -57.36 -117.06 15.05
CA MET A 1 -56.65 -118.34 15.21
C MET A 1 -55.17 -118.06 14.99
N LYS A 2 -54.38 -118.04 16.09
CA LYS A 2 -52.90 -118.15 16.23
C LYS A 2 -52.00 -117.21 15.38
N ALA A 3 -50.91 -116.64 15.88
CA ALA A 3 -50.30 -116.54 17.20
C ALA A 3 -49.14 -115.52 17.12
N ASP A 4 -48.94 -114.78 18.21
CA ASP A 4 -47.68 -114.33 18.86
C ASP A 4 -46.35 -114.30 18.07
N ASP A 5 -45.59 -113.20 18.22
CA ASP A 5 -44.40 -113.19 19.10
C ASP A 5 -43.92 -111.76 19.46
N ASN A 6 -42.98 -111.68 20.41
CA ASN A 6 -42.89 -110.77 21.55
C ASN A 6 -42.17 -109.42 21.38
N ARG A 7 -42.66 -108.49 22.22
CA ARG A 7 -41.97 -107.53 23.11
C ARG A 7 -40.45 -107.33 23.00
N HIS A 8 -40.05 -106.05 22.96
CA HIS A 8 -39.20 -105.49 24.02
C HIS A 8 -39.51 -104.00 24.26
N THR A 9 -39.76 -103.67 25.52
CA THR A 9 -39.95 -102.32 26.07
C THR A 9 -38.63 -101.78 26.61
N GLU A 10 -38.29 -100.53 26.31
CA GLU A 10 -37.40 -99.72 27.14
C GLU A 10 -37.88 -98.26 27.17
N LYS A 11 -37.92 -97.67 28.38
CA LYS A 11 -38.44 -96.34 28.68
C LYS A 11 -37.28 -95.38 28.98
N THR A 12 -37.46 -94.11 28.54
CA THR A 12 -36.93 -92.81 29.07
C THR A 12 -35.45 -92.46 28.84
N PRO A 13 -35.02 -91.16 28.82
CA PRO A 13 -35.72 -89.90 29.16
C PRO A 13 -35.63 -88.78 28.08
N GLY A 14 -36.37 -87.68 28.31
CA GLY A 14 -36.52 -86.55 27.38
C GLY A 14 -35.25 -85.74 27.11
N LYS A 15 -35.08 -85.32 25.85
CA LYS A 15 -34.12 -84.27 25.47
C LYS A 15 -34.75 -82.89 25.72
N PHE A 16 -34.35 -82.26 26.82
CA PHE A 16 -34.49 -80.81 26.98
C PHE A 16 -33.75 -80.09 25.83
N SER A 17 -34.40 -79.09 25.25
CA SER A 17 -33.91 -78.28 24.14
C SER A 17 -32.62 -77.50 24.51
N GLN A 18 -31.45 -78.09 24.23
CA GLN A 18 -30.12 -77.45 24.33
C GLN A 18 -29.93 -76.24 23.39
N TYR A 19 -30.78 -76.09 22.36
CA TYR A 19 -30.71 -74.98 21.40
C TYR A 19 -31.12 -73.61 21.99
N GLY A 20 -31.86 -73.59 23.11
CA GLY A 20 -32.37 -72.35 23.71
C GLY A 20 -31.35 -71.60 24.58
N ILE A 21 -30.52 -72.32 25.34
CA ILE A 21 -29.53 -71.73 26.24
C ILE A 21 -28.35 -71.18 25.45
N TYR A 22 -27.85 -71.94 24.46
CA TYR A 22 -26.74 -71.50 23.61
C TYR A 22 -27.07 -70.21 22.85
N LYS A 23 -28.28 -70.10 22.28
CA LYS A 23 -28.75 -68.86 21.64
C LYS A 23 -28.86 -67.68 22.61
N LYS A 24 -29.31 -67.90 23.85
CA LYS A 24 -29.40 -66.84 24.88
C LYS A 24 -28.03 -66.35 25.32
N VAL A 25 -27.10 -67.27 25.57
CA VAL A 25 -25.71 -66.91 25.93
C VAL A 25 -25.07 -66.15 24.77
N LEU A 26 -25.16 -66.67 23.54
CA LEU A 26 -24.61 -66.03 22.34
C LEU A 26 -25.21 -64.63 22.08
N LEU A 27 -26.51 -64.44 22.33
CA LEU A 27 -27.15 -63.13 22.23
C LEU A 27 -26.61 -62.15 23.28
N ILE A 28 -26.44 -62.59 24.53
CA ILE A 28 -25.89 -61.75 25.61
C ILE A 28 -24.45 -61.37 25.31
N THR A 29 -23.60 -62.31 24.86
CA THR A 29 -22.21 -62.03 24.51
C THR A 29 -22.10 -61.08 23.33
N LEU A 30 -22.99 -61.21 22.33
CA LEU A 30 -23.06 -60.32 21.17
C LEU A 30 -23.48 -58.91 21.58
N ILE A 31 -24.48 -58.77 22.44
CA ILE A 31 -24.92 -57.45 22.94
C ILE A 31 -23.79 -56.82 23.76
N LEU A 32 -23.11 -57.58 24.63
CA LEU A 32 -22.01 -57.07 25.45
C LEU A 32 -20.79 -56.64 24.62
N SER A 33 -20.53 -57.29 23.47
CA SER A 33 -19.40 -56.91 22.61
C SER A 33 -19.74 -55.78 21.64
N VAL A 34 -20.97 -55.75 21.12
CA VAL A 34 -21.38 -54.77 20.10
C VAL A 34 -21.78 -53.43 20.72
N THR A 35 -22.38 -53.42 21.91
CA THR A 35 -22.84 -52.17 22.56
C THR A 35 -21.71 -51.18 22.83
N PRO A 36 -20.56 -51.58 23.42
CA PRO A 36 -19.43 -50.66 23.63
C PRO A 36 -18.85 -50.14 22.32
N ILE A 37 -18.81 -50.96 21.27
CA ILE A 37 -18.31 -50.57 19.94
C ILE A 37 -19.23 -49.55 19.29
N LEU A 38 -20.55 -49.74 19.40
CA LEU A 38 -21.54 -48.78 18.89
C LEU A 38 -21.49 -47.46 19.65
N ILE A 39 -21.40 -47.51 20.99
CA ILE A 39 -21.25 -46.30 21.81
C ILE A 39 -19.95 -45.57 21.47
N PHE A 40 -18.84 -46.31 21.36
CA PHE A 40 -17.55 -45.73 20.99
C PHE A 40 -17.58 -45.14 19.57
N GLY A 41 -18.18 -45.83 18.61
CA GLY A 41 -18.34 -45.35 17.23
C GLY A 41 -19.21 -44.09 17.17
N LEU A 42 -20.33 -44.06 17.89
CA LEU A 42 -21.22 -42.89 17.95
C LEU A 42 -20.53 -41.70 18.64
N TYR A 43 -19.84 -41.96 19.75
CA TYR A 43 -19.06 -40.95 20.47
C TYR A 43 -17.96 -40.37 19.58
N THR A 44 -17.23 -41.23 18.88
CA THR A 44 -16.15 -40.85 17.95
C THR A 44 -16.68 -39.97 16.82
N ILE A 45 -17.80 -40.34 16.18
CA ILE A 45 -18.42 -39.54 15.11
C ILE A 45 -18.87 -38.17 15.65
N LEU A 46 -19.54 -38.13 16.81
CA LEU A 46 -20.02 -36.88 17.40
C LEU A 46 -18.89 -35.95 17.85
N THR A 47 -17.72 -36.47 18.25
CA THR A 47 -16.56 -35.64 18.65
C THR A 47 -15.67 -35.24 17.48
N LEU A 48 -15.62 -36.03 16.39
CA LEU A 48 -14.79 -35.71 15.23
C LEU A 48 -15.30 -34.51 14.44
N ASP A 49 -16.62 -34.38 14.27
CA ASP A 49 -17.19 -33.28 13.51
C ASP A 49 -16.98 -31.93 14.23
N THR A 50 -17.19 -31.87 15.54
CA THR A 50 -16.99 -30.63 16.32
C THR A 50 -15.51 -30.27 16.48
N THR A 51 -14.64 -31.26 16.70
CA THR A 51 -13.20 -30.99 16.88
C THR A 51 -12.50 -30.65 15.57
N GLY A 52 -12.97 -31.22 14.44
CA GLY A 52 -12.45 -30.92 13.11
C GLY A 52 -12.72 -29.48 12.68
N ASP A 53 -13.97 -29.03 12.82
CA ASP A 53 -14.37 -27.67 12.47
C ASP A 53 -13.69 -26.63 13.37
N ASP A 54 -13.56 -26.90 14.68
CA ASP A 54 -12.88 -26.00 15.61
C ASP A 54 -11.38 -25.85 15.29
N ILE A 55 -10.69 -26.93 14.94
CA ILE A 55 -9.27 -26.90 14.55
C ILE A 55 -9.07 -26.16 13.23
N VAL A 56 -9.94 -26.39 12.24
CA VAL A 56 -9.88 -25.67 10.95
C VAL A 56 -10.11 -24.18 11.15
N ASN A 57 -11.14 -23.81 11.91
CA ASN A 57 -11.44 -22.41 12.24
C ASN A 57 -10.31 -21.75 13.06
N GLU A 58 -9.69 -22.46 14.00
CA GLU A 58 -8.54 -21.95 14.76
C GLU A 58 -7.31 -21.76 13.86
N ILE A 59 -7.02 -22.72 12.97
CA ILE A 59 -5.94 -22.62 11.98
C ILE A 59 -6.19 -21.46 11.02
N GLU A 60 -7.42 -21.25 10.54
CA GLU A 60 -7.81 -20.12 9.70
C GLU A 60 -7.62 -18.78 10.43
N ASN A 61 -8.12 -18.66 11.67
CA ASN A 61 -7.95 -17.46 12.48
C ASN A 61 -6.47 -17.16 12.79
N VAL A 62 -5.67 -18.19 13.10
CA VAL A 62 -4.23 -18.03 13.34
C VAL A 62 -3.51 -17.64 12.05
N LEU A 63 -3.85 -18.24 10.92
CA LEU A 63 -3.29 -17.90 9.62
C LEU A 63 -3.61 -16.44 9.25
N ASP A 64 -4.86 -16.02 9.42
CA ASP A 64 -5.31 -14.65 9.19
C ASP A 64 -4.61 -13.66 10.13
N SER A 65 -4.46 -14.01 11.41
CA SER A 65 -3.76 -13.16 12.38
C SER A 65 -2.29 -12.94 12.01
N LYS A 66 -1.61 -14.01 11.55
CA LYS A 66 -0.22 -13.95 11.13
C LYS A 66 -0.02 -13.18 9.82
N VAL A 67 -0.96 -13.30 8.89
CA VAL A 67 -1.01 -12.48 7.67
C VAL A 67 -1.12 -11.01 8.04
N ARG A 68 -2.06 -10.65 8.93
CA ARG A 68 -2.25 -9.27 9.38
C ARG A 68 -1.01 -8.72 10.09
N GLU A 69 -0.41 -9.49 10.99
CA GLU A 69 0.83 -9.10 11.68
C GLU A 69 1.97 -8.85 10.68
N THR A 70 2.13 -9.72 9.69
CA THR A 70 3.15 -9.56 8.64
C THR A 70 2.93 -8.28 7.83
N LEU A 71 1.68 -7.99 7.45
CA LEU A 71 1.33 -6.76 6.73
C LEU A 71 1.58 -5.50 7.57
N GLU A 72 1.25 -5.53 8.86
CA GLU A 72 1.49 -4.43 9.78
C GLU A 72 2.99 -4.16 9.98
N LEU A 73 3.79 -5.23 10.12
CA LEU A 73 5.26 -5.12 10.17
C LEU A 73 5.82 -4.53 8.88
N GLN A 74 5.35 -5.00 7.72
CA GLN A 74 5.77 -4.47 6.42
C GLN A 74 5.43 -2.98 6.28
N ALA A 75 4.21 -2.58 6.66
CA ALA A 75 3.80 -1.18 6.68
C ALA A 75 4.69 -0.33 7.62
N HIS A 76 4.99 -0.84 8.81
CA HIS A 76 5.85 -0.15 9.78
C HIS A 76 7.30 0.02 9.27
N PHE A 77 7.89 -1.01 8.66
CA PHE A 77 9.24 -0.92 8.09
C PHE A 77 9.30 0.05 6.90
N THR A 78 8.29 0.03 6.05
CA THR A 78 8.18 0.99 4.93
C THR A 78 8.07 2.40 5.46
N ALA A 79 7.15 2.67 6.39
CA ALA A 79 6.98 3.99 7.00
C ALA A 79 8.29 4.50 7.62
N SER A 80 8.95 3.65 8.43
CA SER A 80 10.25 3.96 9.03
C SER A 80 11.34 4.27 8.01
N SER A 81 11.30 3.65 6.83
CA SER A 81 12.26 3.90 5.74
C SER A 81 11.99 5.26 5.08
N VAL A 82 10.72 5.62 4.89
CA VAL A 82 10.32 6.95 4.40
C VAL A 82 10.70 8.03 5.42
N THR A 83 10.50 7.81 6.73
CA THR A 83 10.93 8.75 7.78
C THR A 83 12.44 9.02 7.71
N LYS A 84 13.24 7.95 7.56
CA LYS A 84 14.72 8.08 7.42
C LYS A 84 15.10 8.83 6.15
N PHE A 85 14.41 8.56 5.05
CA PHE A 85 14.61 9.25 3.78
C PHE A 85 14.34 10.75 3.93
N LEU A 86 13.20 11.14 4.50
CA LEU A 86 12.84 12.55 4.72
C LEU A 86 13.83 13.26 5.65
N LYS A 87 14.24 12.63 6.76
CA LYS A 87 15.27 13.18 7.65
C LYS A 87 16.61 13.38 6.96
N GLN A 88 16.97 12.51 6.03
CA GLN A 88 18.18 12.71 5.23
C GLN A 88 18.04 13.93 4.30
N ARG A 89 16.85 14.20 3.75
CA ARG A 89 16.60 15.41 2.94
C ARG A 89 16.67 16.69 3.76
N GLU A 90 16.25 16.65 5.03
CA GLU A 90 16.47 17.77 5.97
C GLU A 90 17.96 18.06 6.15
N ILE A 91 18.78 17.02 6.35
CA ILE A 91 20.24 17.16 6.48
C ILE A 91 20.85 17.70 5.18
N ASP A 92 20.40 17.21 4.02
CA ASP A 92 20.88 17.67 2.72
C ASP A 92 20.55 19.16 2.52
N LEU A 93 19.36 19.61 2.92
CA LEU A 93 18.95 21.02 2.87
C LEU A 93 19.82 21.90 3.78
N LEU A 94 20.06 21.46 5.03
CA LEU A 94 20.92 22.16 5.98
C LEU A 94 22.34 22.30 5.42
N ASN A 95 22.90 21.23 4.85
CA ASN A 95 24.22 21.27 4.21
C ASN A 95 24.25 22.25 3.02
N LEU A 96 23.18 22.28 2.21
CA LEU A 96 23.09 23.21 1.08
C LEU A 96 22.99 24.68 1.54
N ALA A 97 22.32 24.94 2.66
CA ALA A 97 22.21 26.28 3.24
C ALA A 97 23.58 26.88 3.67
N GLU A 98 24.52 26.03 4.07
CA GLU A 98 25.88 26.41 4.47
C GLU A 98 26.83 26.62 3.26
N ILE A 99 26.43 26.17 2.07
CA ILE A 99 27.24 26.30 0.85
C ILE A 99 27.16 27.73 0.31
N ILE A 100 28.31 28.32 -0.02
CA ILE A 100 28.38 29.62 -0.71
C ILE A 100 27.57 29.53 -2.02
N PRO A 101 26.53 30.38 -2.21
CA PRO A 101 25.59 30.27 -3.32
C PRO A 101 26.25 30.68 -4.64
N THR A 102 26.85 29.71 -5.31
CA THR A 102 27.38 29.84 -6.67
C THR A 102 26.79 28.74 -7.55
N GLU A 103 26.61 29.05 -8.84
CA GLU A 103 26.09 28.09 -9.83
C GLU A 103 26.88 26.77 -9.81
N LYS A 104 28.21 26.86 -9.68
CA LYS A 104 29.10 25.68 -9.61
C LYS A 104 28.81 24.82 -8.39
N HIS A 105 28.78 25.40 -7.19
CA HIS A 105 28.59 24.62 -5.97
C HIS A 105 27.23 23.94 -5.92
N TYR A 106 26.17 24.66 -6.31
CA TYR A 106 24.83 24.11 -6.36
C TYR A 106 24.72 23.00 -7.41
N PHE A 107 25.38 23.14 -8.57
CA PHE A 107 25.38 22.12 -9.61
C PHE A 107 26.18 20.88 -9.24
N ASP A 108 27.27 21.04 -8.50
CA ASP A 108 28.01 19.91 -7.95
C ASP A 108 27.21 19.20 -6.86
N PHE A 109 26.53 19.94 -5.97
CA PHE A 109 25.59 19.35 -5.01
C PHE A 109 24.50 18.54 -5.72
N TYR A 110 23.84 19.11 -6.73
CA TYR A 110 22.83 18.41 -7.54
C TYR A 110 23.37 17.10 -8.13
N LYS A 111 24.58 17.11 -8.71
CA LYS A 111 25.16 15.93 -9.35
C LYS A 111 25.55 14.82 -8.37
N LEU A 112 25.90 15.18 -7.13
CA LEU A 112 26.26 14.23 -6.08
C LEU A 112 25.04 13.53 -5.47
N HIS A 113 23.86 14.13 -5.53
CA HIS A 113 22.63 13.57 -4.97
C HIS A 113 21.81 12.86 -6.04
N LYS A 114 22.08 11.56 -6.21
CA LYS A 114 21.34 10.67 -7.10
C LYS A 114 20.94 9.40 -6.38
N SER A 115 19.85 8.79 -6.81
CA SER A 115 19.45 7.44 -6.39
C SER A 115 19.14 6.58 -7.61
N GLU A 116 19.33 5.27 -7.46
CA GLU A 116 18.79 4.30 -8.39
C GLU A 116 17.27 4.17 -8.18
N ILE A 117 16.53 4.06 -9.28
CA ILE A 117 15.12 3.65 -9.31
C ILE A 117 14.96 2.42 -10.22
N TRP A 118 13.98 1.56 -9.95
CA TRP A 118 13.69 0.36 -10.75
C TRP A 118 12.38 0.54 -11.51
N ILE A 119 12.44 0.58 -12.83
CA ILE A 119 11.29 0.95 -13.68
C ILE A 119 11.07 -0.04 -14.82
N ARG A 120 9.86 -0.02 -15.36
CA ARG A 120 9.53 -0.61 -16.66
C ARG A 120 9.96 0.37 -17.77
N THR A 121 10.46 -0.18 -18.87
CA THR A 121 10.94 0.51 -20.06
C THR A 121 10.60 -0.31 -21.30
N GLY A 122 10.84 0.23 -22.49
CA GLY A 122 10.48 -0.43 -23.74
C GLY A 122 9.08 -0.04 -24.19
N TYR A 123 8.41 -0.98 -24.86
CA TYR A 123 7.08 -0.81 -25.45
C TYR A 123 6.07 -1.71 -24.74
N ASN A 124 4.78 -1.43 -24.90
CA ASN A 124 3.71 -2.21 -24.27
C ASN A 124 3.79 -3.71 -24.65
N GLU A 125 4.12 -4.05 -25.89
CA GLU A 125 4.22 -5.44 -26.35
C GLU A 125 5.52 -6.13 -25.92
N THR A 126 6.57 -5.36 -25.61
CA THR A 126 7.89 -5.88 -25.21
C THR A 126 8.45 -5.08 -24.03
N PRO A 127 7.89 -5.26 -22.81
CA PRO A 127 8.37 -4.59 -21.62
C PRO A 127 9.75 -5.10 -21.21
N HIS A 128 10.58 -4.18 -20.74
CA HIS A 128 11.87 -4.45 -20.13
C HIS A 128 11.97 -3.78 -18.77
N GLU A 129 12.69 -4.41 -17.86
CA GLU A 129 13.02 -3.81 -16.57
C GLU A 129 14.38 -3.14 -16.64
N ALA A 130 14.48 -1.94 -16.09
CA ALA A 130 15.73 -1.20 -16.02
C ALA A 130 15.92 -0.58 -14.64
N LYS A 131 17.17 -0.54 -14.20
CA LYS A 131 17.61 0.21 -13.04
C LYS A 131 18.38 1.43 -13.53
N ILE A 132 17.87 2.62 -13.23
CA ILE A 132 18.45 3.88 -13.73
C ILE A 132 18.76 4.81 -12.56
N SER A 133 19.86 5.56 -12.67
CA SER A 133 20.22 6.56 -11.67
C SER A 133 19.65 7.92 -12.06
N ILE A 134 18.72 8.43 -11.24
CA ILE A 134 18.11 9.75 -11.42
C ILE A 134 18.53 10.71 -10.29
N PRO A 135 18.52 12.03 -10.53
CA PRO A 135 18.70 13.03 -9.49
C PRO A 135 17.71 12.85 -8.34
N MET A 136 18.17 13.06 -7.10
CA MET A 136 17.31 13.11 -5.91
C MET A 136 16.36 14.32 -5.98
N TYR A 137 16.90 15.42 -6.50
CA TYR A 137 16.23 16.71 -6.57
C TYR A 137 15.92 17.05 -8.02
N LYS A 138 14.64 17.24 -8.34
CA LYS A 138 14.20 17.72 -9.64
C LYS A 138 14.58 19.18 -9.86
N GLU A 139 14.57 19.94 -8.78
CA GLU A 139 14.92 21.36 -8.75
C GLU A 139 15.74 21.69 -7.51
N ILE A 140 16.72 22.57 -7.66
CA ILE A 140 17.43 23.21 -6.55
C ILE A 140 17.53 24.70 -6.86
N SER A 141 17.16 25.56 -5.91
CA SER A 141 17.22 27.00 -6.09
C SER A 141 17.80 27.74 -4.89
N PHE A 142 18.55 28.80 -5.18
CA PHE A 142 18.81 29.89 -4.25
C PHE A 142 18.00 31.11 -4.71
N ILE A 143 17.17 31.63 -3.81
CA ILE A 143 16.22 32.71 -4.07
C ILE A 143 16.54 33.85 -3.11
N ASP A 144 16.62 35.08 -3.60
CA ASP A 144 16.92 36.22 -2.73
C ASP A 144 15.74 36.59 -1.83
N LYS A 145 15.99 37.48 -0.86
CA LYS A 145 14.98 37.98 0.08
C LYS A 145 13.74 38.64 -0.56
N ASN A 146 13.77 38.95 -1.86
CA ASN A 146 12.68 39.58 -2.58
C ASN A 146 11.90 38.58 -3.46
N GLY A 147 12.24 37.29 -3.42
CA GLY A 147 11.58 36.25 -4.23
C GLY A 147 12.23 35.98 -5.57
N TRP A 148 13.31 36.67 -5.94
CA TRP A 148 13.97 36.45 -7.22
C TRP A 148 14.95 35.30 -7.15
N GLU A 149 14.75 34.29 -7.98
CA GLU A 149 15.73 33.24 -8.20
C GLU A 149 17.07 33.84 -8.64
N LYS A 150 18.16 33.42 -7.99
CA LYS A 150 19.53 33.77 -8.36
C LYS A 150 20.29 32.60 -8.95
N ILE A 151 19.95 31.39 -8.50
CA ILE A 151 20.43 30.13 -9.03
C ILE A 151 19.22 29.21 -9.09
N ARG A 152 19.04 28.56 -10.23
CA ARG A 152 18.08 27.47 -10.39
C ARG A 152 18.75 26.35 -11.18
N ILE A 153 18.60 25.14 -10.70
CA ILE A 153 19.07 23.92 -11.37
C ILE A 153 17.85 23.06 -11.61
N THR A 154 17.68 22.63 -12.85
CA THR A 154 16.67 21.63 -13.23
C THR A 154 17.11 20.97 -14.54
N ASN A 155 16.55 19.79 -14.84
CA ASN A 155 16.86 19.03 -16.04
C ASN A 155 18.38 18.88 -16.27
N ASN A 156 19.12 18.58 -15.19
CA ASN A 156 20.57 18.36 -15.22
C ASN A 156 21.38 19.56 -15.76
N SER A 157 20.87 20.79 -15.59
CA SER A 157 21.50 22.02 -16.09
C SER A 157 21.25 23.22 -15.15
N VAL A 158 22.14 24.22 -15.21
CA VAL A 158 21.93 25.52 -14.57
C VAL A 158 21.11 26.41 -15.50
N ILE A 159 20.05 27.02 -14.99
CA ILE A 159 19.18 27.90 -15.76
C ILE A 159 19.85 29.24 -16.02
N GLU A 160 19.79 29.71 -17.27
CA GLU A 160 20.31 31.01 -17.67
C GLU A 160 19.61 32.16 -16.92
N LYS A 161 20.38 33.20 -16.55
CA LYS A 161 19.89 34.35 -15.77
C LYS A 161 18.63 35.03 -16.31
N LYS A 162 18.45 35.05 -17.64
CA LYS A 162 17.29 35.65 -18.31
C LYS A 162 15.97 34.88 -18.09
N ASN A 163 16.08 33.60 -17.69
CA ASN A 163 14.96 32.68 -17.47
C ASN A 163 14.66 32.46 -15.99
N LEU A 164 15.41 33.09 -15.09
CA LEU A 164 15.13 33.08 -13.65
C LEU A 164 13.89 33.91 -13.34
N LYS A 165 13.08 33.46 -12.38
CA LYS A 165 11.76 34.03 -12.11
C LYS A 165 11.66 34.61 -10.70
N ASP A 166 10.65 35.46 -10.52
CA ASP A 166 10.20 35.94 -9.22
C ASP A 166 9.18 34.95 -8.65
N VAL A 167 9.63 34.06 -7.75
CA VAL A 167 8.82 33.01 -7.14
C VAL A 167 8.10 33.48 -5.86
N SER A 168 8.14 34.78 -5.53
CA SER A 168 7.17 35.35 -4.57
C SER A 168 5.74 35.34 -5.11
N LYS A 169 5.61 35.21 -6.44
CA LYS A 169 4.34 35.12 -7.16
C LYS A 169 4.06 33.66 -7.51
N PRO A 170 2.97 33.06 -7.00
CA PRO A 170 2.65 31.66 -7.25
C PRO A 170 2.62 31.28 -8.73
N GLU A 171 2.10 32.16 -9.60
CA GLU A 171 2.02 31.93 -11.05
C GLU A 171 3.37 31.74 -11.75
N ASN A 172 4.46 32.18 -11.11
CA ASN A 172 5.82 32.02 -11.64
C ASN A 172 6.49 30.71 -11.20
N THR A 173 5.90 29.99 -10.24
CA THR A 173 6.39 28.70 -9.75
C THR A 173 6.15 27.58 -10.77
N THR A 174 6.73 26.40 -10.56
CA THR A 174 6.69 25.31 -11.56
C THR A 174 5.27 24.83 -11.82
N TYR A 175 4.45 24.79 -10.77
CA TYR A 175 3.06 24.35 -10.83
C TYR A 175 2.04 25.50 -10.75
N GLY A 176 2.50 26.76 -10.72
CA GLY A 176 1.63 27.94 -10.79
C GLY A 176 0.79 28.25 -9.54
N VAL A 177 0.83 27.38 -8.52
CA VAL A 177 -0.03 27.47 -7.32
C VAL A 177 0.76 27.52 -6.01
N GLU A 178 2.08 27.59 -6.09
CA GLU A 178 2.95 27.32 -4.95
C GLU A 178 3.30 28.60 -4.17
N ASN A 179 3.32 28.52 -2.84
CA ASN A 179 3.60 29.64 -1.94
C ASN A 179 4.84 29.41 -1.05
N TYR A 180 5.71 28.47 -1.44
CA TYR A 180 6.85 28.06 -0.60
C TYR A 180 7.79 29.21 -0.26
N PHE A 181 7.98 30.19 -1.15
CA PHE A 181 8.85 31.34 -0.87
C PHE A 181 8.32 32.16 0.31
N GLU A 182 7.05 32.56 0.22
CA GLU A 182 6.37 33.37 1.22
C GLU A 182 6.37 32.69 2.58
N GLU A 183 6.02 31.39 2.62
CA GLU A 183 6.02 30.63 3.87
C GLU A 183 7.43 30.50 4.46
N THR A 184 8.44 30.24 3.63
CA THR A 184 9.81 29.97 4.08
C THR A 184 10.52 31.23 4.58
N ILE A 185 10.37 32.38 3.92
CA ILE A 185 11.12 33.59 4.27
C ILE A 185 10.75 34.13 5.67
N ARG A 186 9.59 33.72 6.20
CA ARG A 186 9.09 34.08 7.54
C ARG A 186 9.59 33.15 8.66
N LEU A 187 10.23 32.04 8.31
CA LEU A 187 10.69 31.05 9.28
C LEU A 187 11.88 31.57 10.10
N LYS A 188 12.07 30.98 11.27
CA LYS A 188 13.25 31.22 12.11
C LYS A 188 14.47 30.45 11.57
N PRO A 189 15.69 30.79 12.01
CA PRO A 189 16.86 29.97 11.72
C PRO A 189 16.62 28.50 12.06
N PHE A 190 17.04 27.61 11.16
CA PHE A 190 16.89 26.15 11.25
C PHE A 190 15.46 25.58 11.17
N GLU A 191 14.42 26.42 11.05
CA GLU A 191 13.09 25.94 10.71
C GLU A 191 13.03 25.61 9.21
N ILE A 192 12.36 24.50 8.88
CA ILE A 192 12.24 23.98 7.51
C ILE A 192 10.77 24.03 7.11
N TYR A 193 10.50 24.65 5.97
CA TYR A 193 9.23 24.52 5.27
C TYR A 193 9.23 23.20 4.50
N VAL A 194 8.12 22.47 4.56
CA VAL A 194 7.88 21.26 3.76
C VAL A 194 6.55 21.42 3.05
N SER A 195 6.54 21.31 1.72
CA SER A 195 5.29 21.31 0.95
C SER A 195 4.62 19.94 1.00
N HIS A 196 3.33 19.92 0.70
CA HIS A 196 2.69 18.68 0.26
C HIS A 196 3.12 18.32 -1.17
N VAL A 197 2.79 17.10 -1.62
CA VAL A 197 3.01 16.70 -3.02
C VAL A 197 2.25 17.65 -3.94
N THR A 198 2.97 18.24 -4.88
CA THR A 198 2.42 19.09 -5.94
C THR A 198 2.97 18.58 -7.27
N GLY A 199 2.09 18.39 -8.25
CA GLY A 199 2.45 17.83 -9.55
C GLY A 199 1.38 18.10 -10.60
N PHE A 200 1.69 17.77 -11.85
CA PHE A 200 0.69 17.78 -12.92
C PHE A 200 -0.15 16.51 -12.84
N TYR A 201 -1.47 16.70 -12.95
CA TYR A 201 -2.41 15.59 -12.93
C TYR A 201 -2.22 14.70 -14.16
N ILE A 202 -2.42 13.40 -13.98
CA ILE A 202 -2.44 12.41 -15.06
C ILE A 202 -3.81 11.74 -15.03
N THR A 203 -4.54 11.80 -16.14
CA THR A 203 -5.81 11.11 -16.32
C THR A 203 -5.63 9.61 -16.57
N GLU A 204 -6.69 8.83 -16.42
CA GLU A 204 -6.68 7.41 -16.76
C GLU A 204 -6.32 7.18 -18.23
N HIS A 205 -6.87 7.99 -19.13
CA HIS A 205 -6.58 7.89 -20.56
C HIS A 205 -5.11 8.17 -20.88
N GLU A 206 -4.52 9.21 -20.29
CA GLU A 206 -3.10 9.52 -20.48
C GLU A 206 -2.19 8.42 -19.95
N GLN A 207 -2.51 7.84 -18.80
CA GLN A 207 -1.68 6.77 -18.24
C GLN A 207 -1.85 5.46 -19.02
N LEU A 208 -3.07 5.07 -19.42
CA LEU A 208 -3.27 3.82 -20.16
C LEU A 208 -2.75 3.90 -21.60
N GLY A 209 -2.90 5.05 -22.26
CA GLY A 209 -2.62 5.18 -23.69
C GLY A 209 -3.45 4.16 -24.48
N ASP A 210 -2.76 3.32 -25.24
CA ASP A 210 -3.35 2.24 -26.05
C ASP A 210 -3.44 0.88 -25.32
N ALA A 211 -2.97 0.79 -24.07
CA ALA A 211 -3.00 -0.47 -23.31
C ALA A 211 -4.40 -0.75 -22.73
N ASP A 212 -4.76 -2.03 -22.63
CA ASP A 212 -6.04 -2.47 -22.07
C ASP A 212 -6.11 -2.27 -20.55
N ASN A 213 -4.96 -2.26 -19.87
CA ASN A 213 -4.86 -2.14 -18.41
C ASN A 213 -3.50 -1.55 -17.99
N ILE A 214 -3.39 -1.18 -16.71
CA ILE A 214 -2.22 -0.48 -16.17
C ILE A 214 -0.96 -1.38 -16.07
N GLU A 215 -1.16 -2.68 -15.93
CA GLU A 215 -0.08 -3.65 -15.92
C GLU A 215 0.61 -3.79 -17.29
N GLU A 216 -0.12 -3.53 -18.38
CA GLU A 216 0.39 -3.54 -19.76
C GLU A 216 0.84 -2.16 -20.24
N ALA A 217 0.37 -1.08 -19.60
CA ALA A 217 0.76 0.29 -19.90
C ALA A 217 2.20 0.55 -19.45
N VAL A 218 3.16 0.51 -20.38
CA VAL A 218 4.60 0.71 -20.16
C VAL A 218 5.06 2.06 -20.71
N GLU A 219 4.47 2.52 -21.82
CA GLU A 219 4.81 3.77 -22.51
C GLU A 219 4.16 5.01 -21.88
N THR A 220 3.80 4.92 -20.60
CA THR A 220 2.95 5.88 -19.89
C THR A 220 3.74 7.11 -19.46
N PRO A 221 3.14 8.30 -19.42
CA PRO A 221 3.74 9.44 -18.76
C PRO A 221 3.99 9.15 -17.28
N ILE A 222 5.12 9.63 -16.77
CA ILE A 222 5.46 9.54 -15.34
C ILE A 222 4.80 10.72 -14.63
N TYR A 223 4.19 10.46 -13.46
CA TYR A 223 3.65 11.52 -12.62
C TYR A 223 4.74 12.55 -12.26
N ASN A 224 4.56 13.77 -12.76
CA ASN A 224 5.52 14.85 -12.61
C ASN A 224 5.17 15.68 -11.37
N GLY A 225 5.60 15.20 -10.21
CA GLY A 225 5.43 15.91 -8.95
C GLY A 225 6.70 16.06 -8.14
N VAL A 226 6.61 16.86 -7.08
CA VAL A 226 7.67 17.07 -6.10
C VAL A 226 7.12 17.27 -4.69
N VAL A 227 8.00 17.05 -3.70
CA VAL A 227 7.88 17.61 -2.35
C VAL A 227 9.01 18.62 -2.18
N ARG A 228 8.69 19.87 -1.83
CA ARG A 228 9.69 20.92 -1.62
C ARG A 228 10.06 21.00 -0.16
N MET A 229 11.36 21.08 0.10
CA MET A 229 11.88 21.50 1.38
C MET A 229 12.65 22.81 1.18
N ALA A 230 12.42 23.79 2.05
CA ALA A 230 13.07 25.08 1.95
C ALA A 230 13.35 25.68 3.32
N MET A 231 14.39 26.50 3.42
CA MET A 231 14.74 27.20 4.65
C MET A 231 15.36 28.57 4.37
N PRO A 232 15.21 29.54 5.30
CA PRO A 232 15.88 30.83 5.20
C PRO A 232 17.39 30.68 5.36
N VAL A 233 18.14 31.44 4.55
CA VAL A 233 19.61 31.53 4.60
C VAL A 233 20.00 32.89 5.17
N TYR A 234 20.96 32.88 6.08
CA TYR A 234 21.40 34.07 6.81
C TYR A 234 22.85 34.41 6.48
N ASN A 235 23.16 35.70 6.46
CA ASN A 235 24.53 36.20 6.53
C ASN A 235 24.64 37.03 7.82
N ASN A 236 25.37 36.50 8.80
CA ASN A 236 25.28 36.92 10.20
C ASN A 236 23.81 36.84 10.66
N ASP A 237 23.24 37.94 11.18
CA ASP A 237 21.86 37.97 11.65
C ASP A 237 20.84 38.41 10.57
N ASN A 238 21.28 38.66 9.33
CA ASN A 238 20.42 39.15 8.26
C ASN A 238 20.02 38.02 7.31
N VAL A 239 18.71 37.84 7.11
CA VAL A 239 18.19 36.95 6.05
C VAL A 239 18.61 37.49 4.69
N ILE A 240 19.31 36.68 3.90
CA ILE A 240 19.72 37.03 2.53
C ILE A 240 18.80 36.43 1.47
N GLY A 241 17.99 35.43 1.84
CA GLY A 241 17.09 34.73 0.94
C GLY A 241 16.69 33.37 1.51
N ILE A 242 16.30 32.45 0.62
CA ILE A 242 16.00 31.06 0.95
C ILE A 242 16.77 30.11 0.03
N VAL A 243 16.98 28.90 0.52
CA VAL A 243 17.39 27.76 -0.28
C VAL A 243 16.21 26.79 -0.39
N MET A 244 16.02 26.18 -1.56
CA MET A 244 14.95 25.22 -1.82
C MET A 244 15.50 24.00 -2.57
N ILE A 245 15.08 22.82 -2.13
CA ILE A 245 15.27 21.55 -2.83
C ILE A 245 13.89 20.94 -3.12
N ALA A 246 13.70 20.42 -4.33
CA ALA A 246 12.48 19.77 -4.77
C ALA A 246 12.74 18.28 -4.95
N ILE A 247 12.34 17.47 -3.98
CA ILE A 247 12.50 16.02 -4.02
C ILE A 247 11.65 15.48 -5.17
N ASP A 248 12.27 14.75 -6.09
CA ASP A 248 11.55 14.14 -7.21
C ASP A 248 10.58 13.07 -6.68
N HIS A 249 9.30 13.17 -7.07
CA HIS A 249 8.25 12.29 -6.61
C HIS A 249 8.53 10.80 -6.88
N GLN A 250 9.29 10.48 -7.93
CA GLN A 250 9.65 9.11 -8.27
C GLN A 250 10.36 8.38 -7.12
N HIS A 251 11.11 9.09 -6.26
CA HIS A 251 11.75 8.47 -5.09
C HIS A 251 10.74 8.05 -4.02
N PHE A 252 9.57 8.70 -3.94
CA PHE A 252 8.49 8.24 -3.07
C PHE A 252 7.82 6.99 -3.64
N MET A 253 7.67 6.90 -4.96
CA MET A 253 7.08 5.73 -5.63
C MET A 253 7.86 4.45 -5.32
N GLU A 254 9.21 4.49 -5.30
CA GLU A 254 10.07 3.34 -4.96
C GLU A 254 9.73 2.69 -3.61
N PHE A 255 9.25 3.44 -2.63
CA PHE A 255 8.87 2.89 -1.32
C PHE A 255 7.59 2.06 -1.36
N THR A 256 6.79 2.17 -2.41
CA THR A 256 5.45 1.54 -2.47
C THR A 256 5.28 0.61 -3.66
N GLN A 257 5.76 1.00 -4.85
CA GLN A 257 5.48 0.27 -6.08
C GLN A 257 6.11 -1.13 -6.11
N HIS A 258 7.18 -1.36 -5.35
CA HIS A 258 7.87 -2.64 -5.32
C HIS A 258 7.36 -3.61 -4.26
N ILE A 259 6.38 -3.19 -3.45
CA ILE A 259 5.84 -3.99 -2.36
C ILE A 259 4.77 -4.93 -2.90
N LEU A 260 5.00 -6.23 -2.69
CA LEU A 260 3.98 -7.26 -2.77
C LEU A 260 3.53 -7.62 -1.35
N PRO A 261 2.32 -7.23 -0.92
CA PRO A 261 1.72 -7.66 0.34
C PRO A 261 1.83 -9.18 0.54
N ASN A 262 2.18 -9.61 1.75
CA ASN A 262 2.36 -11.03 2.12
C ASN A 262 3.45 -11.78 1.35
N SER A 263 4.40 -11.07 0.74
CA SER A 263 5.54 -11.67 0.06
C SER A 263 6.85 -11.02 0.50
N SER A 264 7.92 -11.81 0.54
CA SER A 264 9.30 -11.31 0.62
C SER A 264 9.87 -10.95 -0.75
N LYS A 265 9.16 -11.25 -1.84
CA LYS A 265 9.55 -10.88 -3.20
C LYS A 265 9.18 -9.42 -3.48
N GLN A 266 9.92 -8.82 -4.39
CA GLN A 266 9.63 -7.50 -4.94
C GLN A 266 9.17 -7.63 -6.39
N THR A 267 8.52 -6.59 -6.90
CA THR A 267 8.09 -6.47 -8.29
C THR A 267 8.51 -5.12 -8.85
N VAL A 268 8.74 -4.98 -10.16
CA VAL A 268 8.95 -3.67 -10.77
C VAL A 268 7.67 -2.83 -10.74
N PHE A 269 6.51 -3.48 -10.89
CA PHE A 269 5.20 -2.86 -10.90
C PHE A 269 4.17 -3.84 -10.31
N PRO A 270 3.29 -3.43 -9.38
CA PRO A 270 2.35 -4.33 -8.73
C PRO A 270 1.09 -4.50 -9.59
N SER A 271 0.44 -5.66 -9.48
CA SER A 271 -0.88 -5.83 -10.10
C SER A 271 -1.96 -5.21 -9.21
N TYR A 272 -2.63 -4.17 -9.71
CA TYR A 272 -3.74 -3.53 -9.02
C TYR A 272 -4.92 -4.49 -8.88
N ASN A 273 -5.20 -5.29 -9.92
CA ASN A 273 -6.31 -6.24 -9.96
C ASN A 273 -6.22 -7.33 -8.89
N SER A 274 -5.02 -7.61 -8.39
CA SER A 274 -4.84 -8.56 -7.29
C SER A 274 -5.17 -8.00 -5.90
N GLY A 275 -5.37 -6.68 -5.79
CA GLY A 275 -5.50 -5.98 -4.50
C GLY A 275 -4.20 -5.91 -3.69
N ASN A 276 -3.11 -6.47 -4.20
CA ASN A 276 -1.82 -6.59 -3.53
C ASN A 276 -0.87 -5.46 -3.98
N TYR A 277 -1.12 -4.25 -3.48
CA TYR A 277 -0.27 -3.09 -3.71
C TYR A 277 -0.16 -2.24 -2.44
N ALA A 278 0.91 -1.46 -2.34
CA ALA A 278 1.07 -0.44 -1.31
C ALA A 278 0.84 0.96 -1.89
N PHE A 279 0.48 1.90 -1.03
CA PHE A 279 0.31 3.32 -1.36
C PHE A 279 0.65 4.16 -0.13
N MET A 280 1.01 5.42 -0.32
CA MET A 280 1.18 6.41 0.75
C MET A 280 0.12 7.50 0.63
N PHE A 281 -0.21 8.13 1.76
CA PHE A 281 -1.09 9.30 1.78
C PHE A 281 -0.53 10.39 2.70
N ASP A 282 -0.87 11.66 2.43
CA ASP A 282 -0.44 12.81 3.22
C ASP A 282 -1.33 13.04 4.46
N ASP A 283 -0.95 14.00 5.29
CA ASP A 283 -1.69 14.40 6.49
C ASP A 283 -3.09 14.99 6.18
N ARG A 284 -3.37 15.35 4.93
CA ARG A 284 -4.68 15.80 4.43
C ARG A 284 -5.49 14.67 3.78
N GLY A 285 -5.01 13.43 3.88
CA GLY A 285 -5.69 12.23 3.40
C GLY A 285 -5.52 11.94 1.91
N TRP A 286 -4.74 12.74 1.18
CA TRP A 286 -4.53 12.51 -0.25
C TRP A 286 -3.59 11.34 -0.49
N ILE A 287 -3.95 10.41 -1.37
CA ILE A 287 -3.00 9.41 -1.84
C ILE A 287 -1.89 10.12 -2.61
N ILE A 288 -0.66 9.98 -2.13
CA ILE A 288 0.51 10.62 -2.75
C ILE A 288 1.34 9.65 -3.56
N THR A 289 1.23 8.33 -3.37
CA THR A 289 1.86 7.35 -4.28
C THR A 289 0.88 6.25 -4.58
N HIS A 290 0.76 5.86 -5.85
CA HIS A 290 -0.17 4.81 -6.25
C HIS A 290 0.19 4.27 -7.64
N PRO A 291 -0.05 2.98 -7.95
CA PRO A 291 0.15 2.44 -9.30
C PRO A 291 -0.72 3.12 -10.37
N LYS A 292 -1.93 3.53 -9.99
CA LYS A 292 -2.80 4.39 -10.80
C LYS A 292 -2.50 5.85 -10.47
N TYR A 293 -1.83 6.55 -11.38
CA TYR A 293 -1.43 7.95 -11.18
C TYR A 293 -2.62 8.90 -11.13
N TRP A 294 -3.75 8.52 -11.73
CA TRP A 294 -4.97 9.30 -11.62
C TRP A 294 -5.61 9.31 -10.23
N ASP A 295 -5.18 8.41 -9.33
CA ASP A 295 -5.54 8.46 -7.90
C ASP A 295 -4.67 9.48 -7.13
N ILE A 296 -3.60 10.01 -7.72
CA ILE A 296 -2.70 11.01 -7.11
C ILE A 296 -3.21 12.42 -7.45
N PRO A 297 -3.33 13.37 -6.49
CA PRO A 297 -3.82 14.71 -6.78
C PRO A 297 -2.82 15.48 -7.64
N GLY A 298 -3.33 16.38 -8.49
CA GLY A 298 -2.48 17.24 -9.32
C GLY A 298 -3.22 18.42 -9.92
N ILE A 299 -2.45 19.27 -10.59
CA ILE A 299 -2.90 20.43 -11.34
C ILE A 299 -3.21 20.02 -12.78
N ASP A 300 -4.38 20.41 -13.28
CA ASP A 300 -4.78 20.17 -14.66
C ASP A 300 -4.14 21.18 -15.64
N GLU A 301 -4.48 21.05 -16.92
CA GLU A 301 -4.00 21.96 -17.98
C GLU A 301 -4.48 23.42 -17.82
N ASN A 302 -5.54 23.66 -17.04
CA ASN A 302 -6.08 24.99 -16.77
C ASN A 302 -5.38 25.67 -15.58
N GLY A 303 -4.54 24.95 -14.84
CA GLY A 303 -3.88 25.44 -13.64
C GLY A 303 -4.70 25.22 -12.36
N ASP A 304 -5.77 24.43 -12.42
CA ASP A 304 -6.65 24.15 -11.29
C ASP A 304 -6.38 22.77 -10.67
N TRP A 305 -6.60 22.64 -9.37
CA TRP A 305 -6.56 21.35 -8.70
C TRP A 305 -7.73 20.47 -9.14
N VAL A 306 -7.43 19.24 -9.54
CA VAL A 306 -8.46 18.23 -9.80
C VAL A 306 -9.14 17.83 -8.50
N LYS A 307 -10.48 17.83 -8.50
CA LYS A 307 -11.29 17.58 -7.30
C LYS A 307 -11.24 16.12 -6.89
N ALA A 308 -11.27 15.88 -5.58
CA ALA A 308 -11.29 14.52 -5.02
C ALA A 308 -12.48 13.71 -5.54
N TYR A 309 -12.26 12.41 -5.71
CA TYR A 309 -13.35 11.47 -5.96
C TYR A 309 -14.36 11.50 -4.81
N SER A 310 -15.64 11.68 -5.15
CA SER A 310 -16.74 11.78 -4.20
C SER A 310 -18.05 11.23 -4.78
N GLU A 311 -19.06 11.07 -3.93
CA GLU A 311 -20.43 10.72 -4.36
C GLU A 311 -21.03 11.71 -5.39
N ASN A 312 -20.49 12.93 -5.44
CA ASN A 312 -20.94 14.00 -6.32
C ASN A 312 -20.09 14.15 -7.59
N SER A 313 -19.08 13.28 -7.79
CA SER A 313 -18.26 13.30 -9.01
C SER A 313 -19.14 12.98 -10.22
N SER A 314 -18.93 13.72 -11.32
CA SER A 314 -19.74 13.54 -12.53
C SER A 314 -19.40 12.21 -13.22
N GLU A 315 -20.35 11.64 -13.97
CA GLU A 315 -20.05 10.44 -14.79
C GLU A 315 -18.93 10.69 -15.79
N GLU A 316 -18.80 11.92 -16.28
CA GLU A 316 -17.74 12.32 -17.21
C GLU A 316 -16.38 12.25 -16.52
N ASP A 317 -16.26 12.83 -15.31
CA ASP A 317 -15.01 12.81 -14.54
C ASP A 317 -14.62 11.38 -14.15
N ILE A 318 -15.58 10.55 -13.78
CA ILE A 318 -15.34 9.14 -13.46
C ILE A 318 -14.82 8.39 -14.70
N LYS A 319 -15.45 8.57 -15.86
CA LYS A 319 -15.04 7.91 -17.11
C LYS A 319 -13.71 8.42 -17.65
N ALA A 320 -13.40 9.69 -17.42
CA ALA A 320 -12.11 10.29 -17.79
C ALA A 320 -11.00 9.98 -16.77
N GLY A 321 -11.33 9.31 -15.67
CA GLY A 321 -10.40 9.06 -14.57
C GLY A 321 -9.98 10.34 -13.84
N ARG A 322 -10.71 11.46 -13.92
CA ARG A 322 -10.44 12.72 -13.20
C ARG A 322 -10.90 12.65 -11.74
N ILE A 323 -10.40 11.66 -11.01
CA ILE A 323 -10.90 11.24 -9.70
C ILE A 323 -9.75 10.93 -8.71
N PRO A 324 -8.86 11.89 -8.40
CA PRO A 324 -7.82 11.68 -7.39
C PRO A 324 -8.43 11.27 -6.06
N PHE A 325 -7.74 10.39 -5.35
CA PHE A 325 -8.31 9.70 -4.20
C PHE A 325 -7.89 10.36 -2.88
N ASN A 326 -8.88 10.74 -2.07
CA ASN A 326 -8.68 11.24 -0.72
C ASN A 326 -9.40 10.34 0.29
N LEU A 327 -8.65 9.82 1.26
CA LEU A 327 -9.16 8.87 2.25
C LEU A 327 -10.23 9.46 3.17
N ASP A 328 -10.22 10.78 3.41
CA ASP A 328 -11.23 11.43 4.28
C ASP A 328 -12.60 11.50 3.61
N THR A 329 -12.63 11.63 2.28
CA THR A 329 -13.89 11.71 1.51
C THR A 329 -14.31 10.38 0.92
N ALA A 330 -13.46 9.34 0.98
CA ALA A 330 -13.71 8.02 0.40
C ALA A 330 -14.62 7.09 1.23
N GLY A 331 -15.35 7.62 2.21
CA GLY A 331 -16.26 6.83 3.06
C GLY A 331 -17.36 6.11 2.28
N PHE A 332 -17.77 6.67 1.13
CA PHE A 332 -18.76 6.08 0.23
C PHE A 332 -18.23 4.85 -0.54
N VAL A 333 -16.91 4.76 -0.74
CA VAL A 333 -16.26 3.56 -1.29
C VAL A 333 -16.19 2.50 -0.21
N HIS A 334 -15.67 2.86 0.97
CA HIS A 334 -15.67 1.99 2.14
C HIS A 334 -15.51 2.81 3.44
N PRO A 335 -16.30 2.54 4.51
CA PRO A 335 -16.28 3.35 5.73
C PRO A 335 -14.95 3.33 6.49
N ASN A 336 -14.09 2.33 6.23
CA ASN A 336 -12.79 2.22 6.89
C ASN A 336 -11.70 3.17 6.32
N TYR A 337 -11.89 3.79 5.15
CA TYR A 337 -10.89 4.72 4.60
C TYR A 337 -10.67 5.96 5.52
N PRO A 338 -11.71 6.73 5.90
CA PRO A 338 -11.55 7.84 6.84
C PRO A 338 -11.07 7.40 8.23
N ILE A 339 -11.45 6.20 8.66
CA ILE A 339 -11.02 5.64 9.96
C ILE A 339 -9.51 5.40 9.96
N VAL A 340 -8.97 4.81 8.89
CA VAL A 340 -7.52 4.57 8.73
C VAL A 340 -6.76 5.90 8.66
N ALA A 341 -7.24 6.87 7.87
CA ALA A 341 -6.60 8.19 7.79
C ALA A 341 -6.53 8.87 9.16
N LYS A 342 -7.61 8.83 9.94
CA LYS A 342 -7.64 9.35 11.31
C LYS A 342 -6.68 8.60 12.25
N ALA A 343 -6.64 7.28 12.18
CA ALA A 343 -5.75 6.46 13.01
C ALA A 343 -4.27 6.79 12.75
N VAL A 344 -3.87 6.90 11.48
CA VAL A 344 -2.50 7.29 11.11
C VAL A 344 -2.14 8.69 11.63
N ARG A 345 -3.05 9.67 11.53
CA ARG A 345 -2.83 11.01 12.12
C ARG A 345 -2.68 10.98 13.64
N ASN A 346 -3.33 10.04 14.31
CA ASN A 346 -3.17 9.79 15.74
C ASN A 346 -1.88 8.99 16.08
N LYS A 347 -1.03 8.72 15.07
CA LYS A 347 0.21 7.94 15.19
C LYS A 347 -0.05 6.47 15.57
N GLU A 348 -1.18 5.93 15.14
CA GLU A 348 -1.54 4.53 15.35
C GLU A 348 -1.12 3.67 14.14
N THR A 349 -0.65 2.46 14.42
CA THR A 349 -0.40 1.39 13.44
C THR A 349 -1.48 0.33 13.60
N GLY A 350 -1.89 -0.31 12.51
CA GLY A 350 -2.82 -1.44 12.59
C GLY A 350 -3.32 -1.90 11.23
N SER A 351 -4.41 -2.66 11.23
CA SER A 351 -5.06 -3.15 10.02
C SER A 351 -6.58 -3.07 10.07
N LYS A 352 -7.20 -2.79 8.92
CA LYS A 352 -8.66 -2.84 8.71
C LYS A 352 -8.98 -3.59 7.42
N VAL A 353 -10.09 -4.32 7.42
CA VAL A 353 -10.67 -4.85 6.18
C VAL A 353 -11.30 -3.70 5.41
N THR A 354 -11.07 -3.63 4.11
CA THR A 354 -11.61 -2.61 3.22
C THR A 354 -11.94 -3.21 1.86
N THR A 355 -12.54 -2.40 0.99
CA THR A 355 -12.80 -2.75 -0.41
C THR A 355 -12.19 -1.67 -1.29
N ASN A 356 -11.46 -2.05 -2.35
CA ASN A 356 -10.96 -1.07 -3.32
C ASN A 356 -12.11 -0.57 -4.24
N ILE A 357 -11.83 0.43 -5.09
CA ILE A 357 -12.81 0.95 -6.06
C ILE A 357 -13.33 -0.18 -6.99
N GLY A 358 -12.48 -1.17 -7.30
CA GLY A 358 -12.84 -2.33 -8.11
C GLY A 358 -13.69 -3.40 -7.39
N GLY A 359 -14.11 -3.19 -6.13
CA GLY A 359 -14.98 -4.12 -5.40
C GLY A 359 -14.26 -5.30 -4.72
N ILE A 360 -12.93 -5.33 -4.72
CA ILE A 360 -12.13 -6.42 -4.14
C ILE A 360 -11.89 -6.16 -2.65
N GLN A 361 -12.31 -7.12 -1.82
CA GLN A 361 -12.07 -7.11 -0.38
C GLN A 361 -10.60 -7.36 -0.07
N LYS A 362 -10.02 -6.56 0.82
CA LYS A 362 -8.61 -6.63 1.20
C LYS A 362 -8.38 -6.24 2.65
N VAL A 363 -7.24 -6.66 3.20
CA VAL A 363 -6.72 -6.12 4.46
C VAL A 363 -5.80 -4.95 4.15
N MET A 364 -6.14 -3.77 4.66
CA MET A 364 -5.30 -2.58 4.63
C MET A 364 -4.56 -2.46 5.96
N ALA A 365 -3.28 -2.82 5.97
CA ALA A 365 -2.37 -2.47 7.05
C ALA A 365 -1.83 -1.04 6.84
N TYR A 366 -1.62 -0.31 7.93
CA TYR A 366 -1.19 1.08 7.92
C TYR A 366 -0.25 1.38 9.08
N ALA A 367 0.66 2.33 8.87
CA ALA A 367 1.58 2.85 9.86
C ALA A 367 1.87 4.34 9.59
N PRO A 368 2.11 5.17 10.62
CA PRO A 368 2.49 6.57 10.47
C PRO A 368 3.96 6.72 10.06
N ILE A 369 4.23 7.75 9.24
CA ILE A 369 5.58 8.17 8.80
C ILE A 369 6.16 9.21 9.74
#